data_AF-A0A433UPK6-F1
#
_entry.id   AF-A0A433UPK6-F1
#
_cell.length_a   1.000
_cell.length_b   1.000
_cell.length_c   1.000
_cell.angle_alpha   90.00
_cell.angle_beta   90.00
_cell.angle_gamma   90.00
#
_symmetry.space_group_name_H-M   'P 1'
#
loop_
_entity.id
_entity.type
_entity.pdbx_description
1 polymer ?
#
loop_
_entity_poly.entity_id
_entity_poly.type
_entity_poly.pdbx_seq_one_letter_code
_entity_poly.pdbx_strand_id
1 'polypeptide(L)' 'MNNQKEEFESKNLDHLGIIAGIIDEIGIVEKINEIFLVDSREKVNTGEVVKAIILNGLGFVSRPLYLFPDFFSR' A
#
# COMPACT_ATOMS: atom_id res chain seq x y z
N MET A 1 23.67 3.12 -36.82
CA MET A 1 22.55 2.81 -35.92
C MET A 1 23.06 2.85 -34.49
N ASN A 2 22.62 3.81 -33.68
CA ASN A 2 22.92 3.85 -32.25
C ASN A 2 22.01 2.85 -31.54
N ASN A 3 22.53 1.66 -31.25
CA ASN A 3 21.89 0.74 -30.33
C ASN A 3 22.12 1.26 -28.91
N GLN A 4 21.24 2.14 -28.43
CA GLN A 4 21.15 2.41 -27.00
C GLN A 4 20.71 1.10 -26.34
N LYS A 5 21.56 0.52 -25.50
CA LYS A 5 21.16 -0.58 -24.61
C LYS A 5 20.10 -0.01 -23.69
N GLU A 6 18.86 -0.50 -23.79
CA GLU A 6 17.87 -0.27 -22.75
C GLU A 6 18.41 -0.90 -21.46
N GLU A 7 18.63 -0.05 -20.46
CA GLU A 7 19.12 -0.47 -19.16
C GLU A 7 17.90 -0.95 -18.36
N PHE A 8 17.82 -2.27 -18.16
CA PHE A 8 16.73 -2.87 -17.39
C PHE A 8 17.00 -2.70 -15.90
N GLU A 9 16.14 -1.93 -15.22
CA GLU A 9 16.16 -1.79 -13.78
C GLU A 9 15.08 -2.67 -13.14
N SER A 10 15.42 -3.35 -12.05
CA SER A 10 14.48 -4.14 -11.25
C SER A 10 14.38 -3.56 -9.84
N LYS A 11 13.16 -3.40 -9.35
CA LYS A 11 12.92 -2.91 -7.99
C LYS A 11 12.10 -3.92 -7.20
N ASN A 12 12.57 -4.26 -6.00
CA ASN A 12 11.79 -5.07 -5.07
C ASN A 12 10.74 -4.18 -4.38
N LEU A 13 9.48 -4.65 -4.34
CA LEU A 13 8.35 -3.98 -3.69
C LEU A 13 7.90 -4.70 -2.41
N ASP A 14 8.60 -5.77 -2.02
CA ASP A 14 8.31 -6.64 -0.90
C ASP A 14 6.83 -7.07 -0.87
N HIS A 15 6.16 -6.91 0.28
CA HIS A 15 4.75 -7.26 0.47
C HIS A 15 3.81 -6.07 0.20
N LEU A 16 4.33 -4.88 -0.11
CA LEU A 16 3.54 -3.65 -0.25
C LEU A 16 2.48 -3.77 -1.35
N GLY A 17 2.81 -4.44 -2.46
CA GLY A 17 1.87 -4.66 -3.56
C GLY A 17 0.68 -5.55 -3.16
N ILE A 18 0.92 -6.58 -2.34
CA ILE A 18 -0.15 -7.47 -1.85
C ILE A 18 -1.07 -6.71 -0.90
N ILE A 19 -0.49 -5.95 0.04
CA ILE A 19 -1.27 -5.15 0.99
C ILE A 19 -2.09 -4.09 0.27
N ALA A 20 -1.50 -3.38 -0.70
CA ALA A 20 -2.22 -2.40 -1.50
C ALA A 20 -3.40 -3.04 -2.25
N GLY A 21 -3.21 -4.23 -2.84
CA GLY A 21 -4.27 -4.97 -3.51
C GLY A 21 -5.40 -5.38 -2.55
N ILE A 22 -5.08 -5.84 -1.33
CA ILE A 22 -6.09 -6.17 -0.33
C ILE A 22 -6.88 -4.94 0.11
N ILE A 23 -6.20 -3.81 0.36
CA ILE A 23 -6.85 -2.53 0.74
C ILE A 23 -7.89 -2.12 -0.31
N ASP A 24 -7.54 -2.27 -1.59
CA ASP A 24 -8.41 -1.94 -2.72
C ASP A 24 -9.56 -2.95 -2.85
N GLU A 25 -9.29 -4.25 -2.70
CA GLU A 25 -10.31 -5.30 -2.79
C GLU A 25 -11.40 -5.16 -1.72
N ILE A 26 -11.03 -4.79 -0.49
CA ILE A 26 -11.98 -4.62 0.62
C ILE A 26 -12.62 -3.23 0.69
N GLY A 27 -12.25 -2.32 -0.23
CA GLY A 27 -12.86 -1.00 -0.36
C GLY A 27 -12.58 -0.02 0.78
N ILE A 28 -11.40 -0.09 1.42
CA ILE A 28 -11.04 0.81 2.53
C ILE A 28 -11.03 2.27 2.05
N VAL A 29 -10.46 2.54 0.88
CA VAL A 29 -10.28 3.91 0.36
C VAL A 29 -11.65 4.57 0.17
N GLU A 30 -12.56 3.87 -0.48
CA GLU A 30 -13.94 4.30 -0.73
C GLU A 30 -14.65 4.53 0.60
N LYS A 31 -14.52 3.60 1.55
CA LYS A 31 -15.21 3.71 2.83
C LYS A 31 -14.78 4.92 3.65
N ILE A 32 -13.48 5.22 3.64
CA ILE A 32 -12.94 6.41 4.30
C ILE A 32 -13.43 7.68 3.59
N ASN A 33 -13.41 7.69 2.25
CA ASN A 33 -13.90 8.83 1.48
C ASN A 33 -15.42 9.07 1.64
N GLU A 34 -16.22 8.03 1.88
CA GLU A 34 -17.64 8.17 2.24
C GLU A 34 -17.83 8.87 3.60
N ILE A 35 -16.96 8.58 4.58
CA ILE A 35 -17.06 9.11 5.94
C ILE A 35 -16.62 10.58 6.00
N PHE A 36 -15.48 10.90 5.38
CA PHE A 36 -14.88 12.23 5.47
C PHE A 36 -15.31 13.16 4.33
N LEU A 37 -15.95 12.61 3.28
CA LEU A 37 -16.19 13.27 2.00
C LEU A 37 -14.87 13.66 1.32
N VAL A 38 -14.90 13.83 0.00
CA VAL A 38 -13.73 14.27 -0.77
C VAL A 38 -13.88 15.75 -1.09
N ASP A 39 -12.88 16.55 -0.72
CA ASP A 39 -12.84 17.98 -1.02
C ASP A 39 -11.97 18.24 -2.25
N SER A 40 -12.43 19.11 -3.16
CA SER A 40 -11.74 19.40 -4.43
C SER A 40 -10.37 20.07 -4.26
N ARG A 41 -10.06 20.60 -3.07
CA ARG A 41 -8.76 21.18 -2.72
C ARG A 41 -7.76 20.12 -2.25
N GLU A 42 -8.21 18.90 -1.95
CA GLU A 42 -7.35 17.80 -1.58
C GLU A 42 -6.46 17.41 -2.77
N LYS A 43 -5.14 17.38 -2.55
CA LYS A 43 -4.19 16.84 -3.54
C LYS A 43 -4.17 15.32 -3.55
N VAL A 44 -4.49 14.72 -2.41
CA VAL A 44 -4.63 13.29 -2.16
C VAL A 44 -5.81 13.16 -1.21
N ASN A 45 -6.80 12.35 -1.57
CA ASN A 45 -7.99 12.19 -0.73
C ASN A 45 -7.66 11.45 0.57
N THR A 46 -8.53 11.59 1.58
CA THR A 46 -8.31 11.01 2.91
C THR A 46 -8.15 9.49 2.87
N GLY A 47 -8.89 8.77 2.01
CA GLY A 47 -8.76 7.33 1.83
C GLY A 47 -7.37 6.89 1.35
N GLU A 48 -6.83 7.60 0.36
CA GLU A 48 -5.47 7.36 -0.16
C GLU A 48 -4.39 7.68 0.89
N VAL A 49 -4.60 8.72 1.71
CA VAL A 49 -3.72 9.01 2.85
C VAL A 49 -3.72 7.86 3.85
N VAL A 50 -4.90 7.31 4.18
CA VAL A 50 -5.01 6.15 5.08
C VAL A 50 -4.34 4.92 4.47
N LYS A 51 -4.53 4.63 3.17
CA LYS A 51 -3.80 3.56 2.46
C LYS A 51 -2.29 3.73 2.58
N ALA A 52 -1.78 4.96 2.40
CA ALA A 52 -0.37 5.26 2.56
C ALA A 52 0.11 5.09 4.02
N ILE A 53 -0.70 5.47 5.02
CA ILE A 53 -0.38 5.25 6.43
C ILE A 53 -0.33 3.75 6.74
N ILE A 54 -1.23 2.94 6.20
CA ILE A 54 -1.22 1.49 6.40
C ILE A 54 0.03 0.88 5.76
N LEU A 55 0.36 1.26 4.52
CA LEU A 55 1.54 0.78 3.82
C LEU A 55 2.85 1.18 4.55
N ASN A 56 2.92 2.40 5.09
CA ASN A 56 4.08 2.87 5.85
C ASN A 56 4.12 2.32 7.29
N GLY A 57 2.96 2.20 7.93
CA GLY A 57 2.78 1.89 9.35
C GLY A 57 2.76 0.41 9.67
N LEU A 58 2.57 -0.46 8.67
CA LEU A 58 2.64 -1.90 8.87
C LEU A 58 4.02 -2.38 9.32
N GLY A 59 5.10 -1.57 9.23
CA GLY A 59 6.36 -1.83 9.93
C GLY A 59 7.07 -3.15 9.57
N PHE A 60 6.52 -3.95 8.64
CA PHE A 60 7.02 -5.25 8.22
C PHE A 60 8.10 -5.14 7.13
N VAL A 61 8.73 -3.97 6.98
CA VAL A 61 9.88 -3.81 6.08
C VAL A 61 11.10 -4.68 6.49
N SER A 62 11.04 -5.37 7.65
CA SER A 62 12.10 -6.28 8.12
C SER A 62 11.66 -7.73 8.42
N ARG A 63 10.36 -8.08 8.31
CA ARG A 63 9.91 -9.46 8.51
C ARG A 63 8.80 -9.84 7.52
N PRO A 64 8.91 -10.98 6.82
CA PRO A 64 7.83 -11.48 5.97
C PRO A 64 6.55 -11.65 6.80
N LEU A 65 5.42 -11.35 6.16
CA LEU A 65 4.07 -11.35 6.72
C LEU A 65 3.56 -12.78 6.99
N TYR A 66 4.32 -13.56 7.75
CA TYR A 66 3.84 -14.81 8.30
C TYR A 66 2.98 -14.49 9.52
N LEU A 67 1.70 -14.82 9.41
CA LEU A 67 0.80 -14.95 10.54
C LEU A 67 1.26 -16.15 11.38
N PHE A 68 2.33 -15.97 12.17
CA PHE A 68 2.70 -16.97 13.16
C PHE A 68 1.55 -17.10 14.17
N PRO A 69 1.25 -18.31 14.66
CA PRO A 69 0.24 -18.51 15.70
C PRO A 69 0.40 -17.55 16.88
N ASP A 70 1.64 -17.15 17.18
CA ASP A 70 2.01 -16.18 18.20
C ASP A 70 1.38 -14.78 18.02
N PHE A 71 1.05 -14.39 16.78
CA PHE A 71 0.32 -13.16 16.47
C PHE A 71 -1.13 -13.21 16.99
N PHE A 72 -1.71 -14.41 17.11
CA PHE A 72 -3.07 -14.62 17.59
C PHE A 72 -3.16 -15.06 19.04
N SER A 73 -2.04 -15.45 19.65
CA SER A 73 -2.00 -15.77 21.08
C SER A 73 -1.88 -14.49 21.89
N ARG A 74 -2.87 -14.27 22.77
CA ARG A 74 -2.84 -13.24 23.81
C ARG A 74 -1.90 -13.62 24.95
#